data_AF-A0A2D5EW78-F1
#
_entry.id   AF-A0A2D5EW78-F1
#
_cell.length_a   1.000
_cell.length_b   1.000
_cell.length_c   1.000
_cell.angle_alpha   90.00
_cell.angle_beta   90.00
_cell.angle_gamma   90.00
#
_symmetry.space_group_name_H-M   'P 1'
#
loop_
_entity.id
_entity.type
_entity.pdbx_description
1 polymer ?
#
loop_
_entity_poly.entity_id
_entity_poly.type
_entity_poly.pdbx_seq_one_letter_code
_entity_poly.pdbx_strand_id
1 'polypeptide(L)'
;MASKKTSKKATKKAAKKSTKKAASKKAAPKKATKKAAAKKKATKKTAAKKASKGSSSRAKGGASKVAQGILDADDTAAKITEQAELMLDSRSTTATKAARVIHEFVEEHAELLQTHVDKFAQGITSKHKRVVQTSADALPAIAKVAPARVAKHLDTLKAAFEPTLDDGKDGLVRTFANLCTASVAYQKRLEPVLTLALQGANGKTLLRWSQIVLPALKGEPHARARAVVEDRLDRIPRRYAVEIANNLGIRLRVRYR
;
A
#
# COMPACT_ATOMS: atom_id res chain seq x y z
N MET A 1 -7.43 -66.13 13.99
CA MET A 1 -8.73 -66.83 14.11
C MET A 1 -9.85 -65.90 13.65
N ALA A 2 -10.87 -66.47 12.98
CA ALA A 2 -12.09 -65.86 12.43
C ALA A 2 -11.90 -64.90 11.22
N SER A 3 -12.16 -65.31 9.97
CA SER A 3 -13.49 -65.46 9.30
C SER A 3 -14.21 -64.11 9.12
N LYS A 4 -14.79 -63.69 7.99
CA LYS A 4 -15.48 -64.36 6.87
C LYS A 4 -15.74 -63.24 5.81
N LYS A 5 -15.64 -63.51 4.48
CA LYS A 5 -16.77 -63.69 3.52
C LYS A 5 -17.74 -62.47 3.46
N THR A 6 -18.23 -61.93 2.33
CA THR A 6 -18.56 -62.51 1.01
C THR A 6 -19.24 -61.45 0.11
N SER A 7 -19.14 -61.65 -1.23
CA SER A 7 -20.16 -61.48 -2.31
C SER A 7 -20.95 -60.15 -2.48
N LYS A 8 -21.00 -59.48 -3.64
CA LYS A 8 -21.46 -59.87 -5.02
C LYS A 8 -23.00 -59.98 -5.18
N LYS A 9 -23.63 -59.00 -5.86
CA LYS A 9 -24.71 -59.06 -6.90
C LYS A 9 -25.50 -57.74 -6.96
N ALA A 10 -25.61 -57.08 -8.12
CA ALA A 10 -26.66 -57.19 -9.16
C ALA A 10 -28.05 -56.76 -8.62
N THR A 11 -28.81 -55.80 -9.17
CA THR A 11 -29.51 -55.73 -10.49
C THR A 11 -30.26 -54.37 -10.55
N LYS A 12 -30.26 -53.60 -11.66
CA LYS A 12 -31.20 -53.58 -12.82
C LYS A 12 -32.58 -52.89 -12.57
N LYS A 13 -32.92 -51.98 -13.51
CA LYS A 13 -34.26 -51.54 -14.03
C LYS A 13 -34.97 -50.27 -13.47
N ALA A 14 -34.91 -49.20 -14.29
CA ALA A 14 -35.99 -48.49 -15.03
C ALA A 14 -37.32 -48.03 -14.37
N ALA A 15 -37.62 -46.73 -14.49
CA ALA A 15 -38.87 -46.08 -15.00
C ALA A 15 -38.79 -44.55 -14.73
N LYS A 16 -38.83 -43.61 -15.70
CA LYS A 16 -39.89 -43.08 -16.60
C LYS A 16 -40.72 -41.91 -15.99
N LYS A 17 -40.94 -40.87 -16.81
CA LYS A 17 -41.80 -39.65 -16.68
C LYS A 17 -41.22 -38.52 -15.81
N SER A 18 -41.36 -37.22 -16.12
CA SER A 18 -42.32 -36.50 -16.97
C SER A 18 -41.82 -35.11 -17.41
N THR A 19 -42.40 -34.69 -18.53
CA THR A 19 -42.38 -33.41 -19.27
C THR A 19 -42.91 -32.16 -18.56
N LYS A 20 -42.34 -30.98 -18.88
CA LYS A 20 -43.06 -29.70 -19.12
C LYS A 20 -42.09 -28.68 -19.74
N LYS A 21 -42.08 -28.50 -21.07
CA LYS A 21 -42.94 -27.66 -21.93
C LYS A 21 -42.62 -26.15 -21.79
N ALA A 22 -41.78 -25.71 -22.72
CA ALA A 22 -41.62 -24.32 -23.13
C ALA A 22 -42.87 -23.81 -23.87
N ALA A 23 -43.19 -22.54 -23.72
CA ALA A 23 -44.01 -21.79 -24.67
C ALA A 23 -43.59 -20.31 -24.68
N SER A 24 -43.13 -19.91 -25.85
CA SER A 24 -42.90 -18.56 -26.36
C SER A 24 -44.16 -17.68 -26.38
N LYS A 25 -43.97 -16.35 -26.35
CA LYS A 25 -44.60 -15.45 -27.33
C LYS A 25 -43.91 -14.07 -27.39
N LYS A 26 -43.50 -13.71 -28.61
CA LYS A 26 -43.03 -12.40 -29.08
C LYS A 26 -44.20 -11.40 -29.17
N ALA A 27 -43.91 -10.11 -28.99
CA ALA A 27 -44.36 -9.04 -29.89
C ALA A 27 -43.45 -7.80 -29.72
N ALA A 28 -43.06 -7.21 -30.85
CA ALA A 28 -42.13 -6.08 -31.00
C ALA A 28 -42.93 -4.76 -31.24
N PRO A 29 -42.42 -3.74 -31.95
CA PRO A 29 -41.28 -2.82 -31.71
C PRO A 29 -41.68 -1.32 -31.82
N LYS A 30 -40.85 -0.36 -31.37
CA LYS A 30 -40.75 0.97 -32.05
C LYS A 30 -39.30 1.50 -32.11
N LYS A 31 -38.79 1.52 -33.34
CA LYS A 31 -37.79 2.41 -33.97
C LYS A 31 -38.12 3.90 -33.70
N ALA A 32 -37.26 4.92 -33.85
CA ALA A 32 -35.85 5.05 -34.21
C ALA A 32 -35.45 6.56 -34.26
N THR A 33 -34.16 6.86 -34.02
CA THR A 33 -33.26 7.81 -34.77
C THR A 33 -33.58 9.32 -34.77
N LYS A 34 -32.66 10.30 -34.87
CA LYS A 34 -31.19 10.43 -35.06
C LYS A 34 -30.83 11.94 -34.97
N LYS A 35 -29.57 12.26 -34.55
CA LYS A 35 -28.65 13.36 -35.01
C LYS A 35 -29.13 14.83 -35.00
N ALA A 36 -28.32 15.89 -34.91
CA ALA A 36 -26.91 16.18 -34.63
C ALA A 36 -26.73 17.72 -34.50
N ALA A 37 -25.71 18.15 -33.74
CA ALA A 37 -24.86 19.35 -33.85
C ALA A 37 -25.43 20.75 -34.26
N ALA A 38 -25.14 21.78 -33.45
CA ALA A 38 -24.24 22.91 -33.81
C ALA A 38 -24.12 24.00 -32.70
N LYS A 39 -22.97 24.69 -32.75
CA LYS A 39 -22.38 25.72 -31.87
C LYS A 39 -23.21 27.00 -31.60
N LYS A 40 -22.98 27.63 -30.43
CA LYS A 40 -22.36 28.98 -30.24
C LYS A 40 -22.25 29.30 -28.73
N LYS A 41 -21.03 29.45 -28.21
CA LYS A 41 -20.33 30.71 -27.85
C LYS A 41 -20.97 31.50 -26.69
N ALA A 42 -20.35 31.43 -25.52
CA ALA A 42 -20.32 32.54 -24.56
C ALA A 42 -18.94 32.55 -23.89
N THR A 43 -18.21 33.62 -24.17
CA THR A 43 -16.92 34.04 -23.64
C THR A 43 -17.01 34.47 -22.18
N LYS A 44 -16.07 34.04 -21.33
CA LYS A 44 -15.56 34.93 -20.27
C LYS A 44 -14.10 34.59 -19.95
N LYS A 45 -13.25 35.60 -20.20
CA LYS A 45 -11.88 35.74 -19.69
C LYS A 45 -11.87 35.51 -18.18
N THR A 46 -10.90 34.73 -17.70
CA THR A 46 -10.04 35.18 -16.60
C THR A 46 -8.69 34.52 -16.69
N ALA A 47 -7.67 35.38 -16.78
CA ALA A 47 -6.27 35.04 -16.76
C ALA A 47 -5.84 34.49 -15.39
N ALA A 48 -4.73 33.77 -15.43
CA ALA A 48 -4.04 33.14 -14.33
C ALA A 48 -3.84 34.05 -13.11
N LYS A 49 -4.05 33.46 -11.92
CA LYS A 49 -3.26 33.78 -10.73
C LYS A 49 -2.87 32.47 -10.05
N LYS A 50 -1.56 32.20 -10.08
CA LYS A 50 -0.87 31.21 -9.25
C LYS A 50 -1.10 31.51 -7.77
N ALA A 51 -0.93 30.44 -7.00
CA ALA A 51 -0.50 30.37 -5.60
C ALA A 51 -1.57 30.07 -4.54
N SER A 52 -1.25 29.00 -3.80
CA SER A 52 -1.69 28.61 -2.46
C SER A 52 -3.18 28.37 -2.23
N LYS A 53 -3.65 27.17 -2.56
CA LYS A 53 -4.58 26.40 -1.70
C LYS A 53 -3.73 25.25 -1.16
N GLY A 54 -3.27 25.29 0.08
CA GLY A 54 -4.11 25.41 1.25
C GLY A 54 -4.24 24.00 1.79
N SER A 55 -3.34 23.65 2.71
CA SER A 55 -3.40 22.46 3.54
C SER A 55 -4.85 22.19 3.90
N SER A 56 -5.39 21.06 3.42
CA SER A 56 -6.74 20.65 3.79
C SER A 56 -6.78 20.59 5.32
N SER A 57 -7.53 21.51 5.94
CA SER A 57 -7.85 21.49 7.35
C SER A 57 -8.63 20.20 7.61
N ARG A 58 -7.90 19.14 7.90
CA ARG A 58 -8.45 17.88 8.39
C ARG A 58 -9.14 18.26 9.70
N ALA A 59 -10.44 18.00 9.80
CA ALA A 59 -11.18 18.24 11.04
C ALA A 59 -10.40 17.60 12.19
N LYS A 60 -9.81 18.44 13.06
CA LYS A 60 -8.97 18.01 14.19
C LYS A 60 -9.86 17.26 15.17
N GLY A 61 -9.92 15.94 14.99
CA GLY A 61 -10.70 15.04 15.84
C GLY A 61 -10.14 14.96 17.27
N GLY A 62 -10.77 14.17 18.13
CA GLY A 62 -10.35 14.03 19.54
C GLY A 62 -8.88 13.62 19.73
N ALA A 63 -8.28 12.89 18.79
CA ALA A 63 -6.87 12.53 18.84
C ALA A 63 -5.92 13.73 18.66
N SER A 64 -6.30 14.72 17.85
CA SER A 64 -5.51 15.93 17.63
C SER A 64 -5.53 16.84 18.87
N LYS A 65 -6.66 16.90 19.58
CA LYS A 65 -6.75 17.61 20.88
C LYS A 65 -5.87 16.97 21.96
N VAL A 66 -5.85 15.63 22.01
CA VAL A 66 -4.97 14.89 22.93
C VAL A 66 -3.50 15.07 22.56
N ALA A 67 -3.17 15.06 21.27
CA ALA A 67 -1.81 15.32 20.80
C ALA A 67 -1.33 16.74 21.16
N GLN A 68 -2.18 17.74 20.96
CA GLN A 68 -1.88 19.12 21.37
C GLN A 68 -1.70 19.23 22.90
N GLY A 69 -2.58 18.63 23.69
CA GLY A 69 -2.43 18.62 25.15
C GLY A 69 -1.20 17.84 25.67
N ILE A 70 -0.57 17.01 24.84
CA ILE A 70 0.71 16.36 25.16
C ILE A 70 1.89 17.30 24.85
N LEU A 71 1.80 18.12 23.80
CA LEU A 71 2.82 19.12 23.45
C LEU A 71 2.82 20.31 24.41
N ASP A 72 1.63 20.70 24.90
CA ASP A 72 1.48 21.79 25.87
C ASP A 72 1.87 21.39 27.30
N ALA A 73 2.20 20.11 27.53
CA ALA A 73 2.59 19.60 28.83
C ALA A 73 4.11 19.55 28.98
N ASP A 74 4.61 19.93 30.15
CA ASP A 74 6.04 19.96 30.49
C ASP A 74 6.73 18.60 30.29
N ASP A 75 6.00 17.48 30.45
CA ASP A 75 6.49 16.11 30.26
C ASP A 75 6.14 15.50 28.88
N THR A 76 6.34 16.26 27.80
CA THR A 76 6.01 15.83 26.43
C THR A 76 6.64 14.47 26.07
N ALA A 77 7.93 14.26 26.38
CA ALA A 77 8.65 13.04 26.00
C ALA A 77 8.15 11.79 26.75
N ALA A 78 7.81 11.91 28.03
CA ALA A 78 7.31 10.79 28.83
C ALA A 78 5.92 10.34 28.34
N LYS A 79 5.04 11.30 28.02
CA LYS A 79 3.71 11.01 27.48
C LYS A 79 3.76 10.37 26.10
N ILE A 80 4.69 10.79 25.23
CA ILE A 80 4.92 10.13 23.93
C ILE A 80 5.40 8.68 24.15
N THR A 81 6.27 8.45 25.14
CA THR A 81 6.77 7.11 25.48
C THR A 81 5.63 6.19 25.92
N GLU A 82 4.74 6.69 26.79
CA GLU A 82 3.55 5.98 27.25
C GLU A 82 2.61 5.65 26.08
N GLN A 83 2.33 6.61 25.18
CA GLN A 83 1.52 6.33 24.00
C GLN A 83 2.17 5.29 23.08
N ALA A 84 3.49 5.31 22.93
CA ALA A 84 4.20 4.32 22.12
C ALA A 84 4.15 2.92 22.75
N GLU A 85 4.11 2.82 24.07
CA GLU A 85 3.86 1.56 24.81
C GLU A 85 2.42 1.08 24.64
N LEU A 86 1.44 1.97 24.82
CA LEU A 86 0.03 1.67 24.66
C LEU A 86 -0.33 1.22 23.24
N MET A 87 0.47 1.61 22.24
CA MET A 87 0.35 1.15 20.87
C MET A 87 0.59 -0.37 20.71
N LEU A 88 1.39 -0.97 21.59
CA LEU A 88 1.71 -2.40 21.59
C LEU A 88 0.85 -3.20 22.57
N ASP A 89 -0.12 -2.57 23.22
CA ASP A 89 -1.06 -3.24 24.12
C ASP A 89 -1.91 -4.27 23.35
N SER A 90 -2.18 -5.38 24.04
CA SER A 90 -3.11 -6.44 23.63
C SER A 90 -4.52 -5.91 23.31
N ARG A 91 -4.92 -4.80 23.94
CA ARG A 91 -6.25 -4.22 23.77
C ARG A 91 -6.33 -3.36 22.52
N SER A 92 -7.04 -3.86 21.51
CA SER A 92 -7.19 -3.22 20.20
C SER A 92 -7.68 -1.77 20.25
N THR A 93 -8.58 -1.43 21.17
CA THR A 93 -9.15 -0.07 21.32
C THR A 93 -8.13 0.92 21.85
N THR A 94 -7.34 0.52 22.84
CA THR A 94 -6.25 1.31 23.42
C THR A 94 -5.15 1.53 22.38
N ALA A 95 -4.68 0.44 21.75
CA ALA A 95 -3.65 0.49 20.72
C ALA A 95 -4.05 1.38 19.52
N THR A 96 -5.31 1.31 19.09
CA THR A 96 -5.83 2.13 17.98
C THR A 96 -5.92 3.61 18.36
N LYS A 97 -6.30 3.94 19.60
CA LYS A 97 -6.35 5.32 20.09
C LYS A 97 -4.95 5.91 20.19
N ALA A 98 -4.02 5.19 20.82
CA ALA A 98 -2.61 5.59 20.91
C ALA A 98 -1.98 5.79 19.53
N ALA A 99 -2.22 4.86 18.59
CA ALA A 99 -1.75 4.99 17.21
C ALA A 99 -2.32 6.20 16.47
N ARG A 100 -3.52 6.69 16.80
CA ARG A 100 -4.06 7.93 16.22
C ARG A 100 -3.38 9.16 16.78
N VAL A 101 -3.12 9.18 18.10
CA VAL A 101 -2.40 10.29 18.75
C VAL A 101 -0.98 10.38 18.19
N ILE A 102 -0.27 9.25 18.10
CA ILE A 102 1.09 9.19 17.54
C ILE A 102 1.13 9.65 16.09
N HIS A 103 0.13 9.28 15.28
CA HIS A 103 0.06 9.69 13.88
C HIS A 103 0.07 11.23 13.71
N GLU A 104 -0.50 11.99 14.63
CA GLU A 104 -0.45 13.45 14.56
C GLU A 104 1.00 13.98 14.75
N PHE A 105 1.81 13.30 15.56
CA PHE A 105 3.23 13.65 15.75
C PHE A 105 4.13 13.26 14.59
N VAL A 106 3.73 12.31 13.75
CA VAL A 106 4.56 11.84 12.63
C VAL A 106 4.82 12.94 11.60
N GLU A 107 3.82 13.79 11.34
CA GLU A 107 3.95 14.88 10.35
C GLU A 107 4.55 16.14 10.95
N GLU A 108 4.21 16.47 12.20
CA GLU A 108 4.61 17.75 12.84
C GLU A 108 5.91 17.64 13.65
N HIS A 109 6.19 16.48 14.27
CA HIS A 109 7.29 16.30 15.23
C HIS A 109 7.98 14.93 15.11
N ALA A 110 8.38 14.54 13.89
CA ALA A 110 9.09 13.28 13.64
C ALA A 110 10.41 13.13 14.43
N GLU A 111 10.99 14.25 14.89
CA GLU A 111 12.19 14.27 15.71
C GLU A 111 12.00 13.64 17.10
N LEU A 112 10.82 13.81 17.70
CA LEU A 112 10.52 13.26 19.04
C LEU A 112 10.31 11.74 19.01
N LEU A 113 10.02 11.17 17.84
CA LEU A 113 9.75 9.74 17.66
C LEU A 113 11.04 8.90 17.46
N GLN A 114 12.20 9.54 17.35
CA GLN A 114 13.48 8.89 17.06
C GLN A 114 13.89 7.84 18.12
N THR A 115 13.51 8.03 19.37
CA THR A 115 13.81 7.14 20.49
C THR A 115 12.92 5.89 20.51
N HIS A 116 11.85 5.86 19.73
CA HIS A 116 10.83 4.81 19.75
C HIS A 116 10.78 3.98 18.45
N VAL A 117 11.84 4.03 17.64
CA VAL A 117 11.94 3.25 16.38
C VAL A 117 11.70 1.76 16.62
N ASP A 118 12.19 1.21 17.72
CA ASP A 118 12.03 -0.20 18.12
C ASP A 118 10.54 -0.56 18.27
N LYS A 119 9.76 0.34 18.89
CA LYS A 119 8.31 0.15 19.10
C LYS A 119 7.56 0.20 17.76
N PHE A 120 7.97 1.04 16.83
CA PHE A 120 7.41 1.07 15.46
C PHE A 120 7.81 -0.16 14.63
N ALA A 121 9.04 -0.64 14.78
CA ALA A 121 9.50 -1.85 14.13
C ALA A 121 8.75 -3.10 14.63
N GLN A 122 8.36 -3.14 15.91
CA GLN A 122 7.45 -4.17 16.44
C GLN A 122 6.01 -3.95 15.93
N GLY A 123 5.53 -2.70 15.97
CA GLY A 123 4.19 -2.29 15.56
C GLY A 123 3.85 -2.63 14.11
N ILE A 124 4.83 -2.68 13.20
CA ILE A 124 4.59 -3.02 11.80
C ILE A 124 4.14 -4.47 11.61
N THR A 125 4.56 -5.38 12.49
CA THR A 125 4.15 -6.79 12.51
C THR A 125 2.90 -7.05 13.33
N SER A 126 2.31 -6.01 13.91
CA SER A 126 1.13 -6.15 14.75
C SER A 126 -0.09 -6.62 13.95
N LYS A 127 -1.03 -7.29 14.64
CA LYS A 127 -2.32 -7.70 14.06
C LYS A 127 -3.25 -6.52 13.80
N HIS A 128 -2.98 -5.37 14.41
CA HIS A 128 -3.87 -4.21 14.37
C HIS A 128 -3.56 -3.32 13.18
N LYS A 129 -4.44 -3.33 12.17
CA LYS A 129 -4.28 -2.54 10.93
C LYS A 129 -3.91 -1.08 11.17
N ARG A 130 -4.53 -0.41 12.15
CA ARG A 130 -4.23 1.01 12.43
C ARG A 130 -2.81 1.22 12.98
N VAL A 131 -2.33 0.31 13.83
CA VAL A 131 -0.97 0.37 14.39
C VAL A 131 0.06 0.16 13.28
N VAL A 132 -0.21 -0.80 12.38
CA VAL A 132 0.63 -1.03 11.19
C VAL A 132 0.68 0.21 10.30
N GLN A 133 -0.47 0.85 10.02
CA GLN A 133 -0.53 2.08 9.23
C GLN A 133 0.27 3.23 9.86
N THR A 134 0.06 3.49 11.16
CA THR A 134 0.83 4.53 11.86
C THR A 134 2.32 4.23 11.84
N SER A 135 2.72 2.97 12.05
CA SER A 135 4.13 2.56 11.98
C SER A 135 4.71 2.69 10.56
N ALA A 136 3.92 2.37 9.55
CA ALA A 136 4.25 2.47 8.13
C ALA A 136 4.43 3.92 7.65
N ASP A 137 3.71 4.87 8.25
CA ASP A 137 3.87 6.31 7.98
C ASP A 137 4.98 6.94 8.85
N ALA A 138 5.17 6.47 10.09
CA ALA A 138 6.18 6.95 11.02
C ALA A 138 7.62 6.59 10.60
N LEU A 139 7.87 5.33 10.23
CA LEU A 139 9.21 4.84 9.90
C LEU A 139 9.85 5.61 8.73
N PRO A 140 9.16 5.93 7.62
CA PRO A 140 9.74 6.75 6.56
C PRO A 140 10.06 8.17 7.00
N ALA A 141 9.23 8.78 7.86
CA ALA A 141 9.46 10.12 8.38
C ALA A 141 10.70 10.15 9.27
N ILE A 142 10.82 9.18 10.19
CA ILE A 142 11.99 9.05 11.06
C ILE A 142 13.25 8.73 10.24
N ALA A 143 13.15 7.92 9.19
CA ALA A 143 14.30 7.61 8.33
C ALA A 143 14.86 8.83 7.58
N LYS A 144 14.07 9.88 7.36
CA LYS A 144 14.56 11.15 6.80
C LYS A 144 15.35 11.98 7.80
N VAL A 145 14.92 11.97 9.07
CA VAL A 145 15.52 12.76 10.15
C VAL A 145 16.75 12.04 10.73
N ALA A 146 16.61 10.76 11.05
CA ALA A 146 17.62 9.96 11.75
C ALA A 146 17.80 8.57 11.10
N PRO A 147 18.38 8.51 9.88
CA PRO A 147 18.57 7.25 9.15
C PRO A 147 19.44 6.24 9.92
N ALA A 148 20.42 6.71 10.71
CA ALA A 148 21.30 5.84 11.49
C ALA A 148 20.57 5.05 12.58
N ARG A 149 19.50 5.61 13.18
CA ARG A 149 18.68 4.91 14.19
C ARG A 149 17.87 3.79 13.54
N VAL A 150 17.19 4.09 12.44
CA VAL A 150 16.43 3.09 11.67
C VAL A 150 17.36 2.01 11.09
N ALA A 151 18.58 2.38 10.69
CA ALA A 151 19.58 1.44 10.20
C ALA A 151 19.93 0.32 11.19
N LYS A 152 19.89 0.59 12.50
CA LYS A 152 20.16 -0.42 13.54
C LYS A 152 19.14 -1.54 13.57
N HIS A 153 17.90 -1.27 13.13
CA HIS A 153 16.79 -2.24 13.13
C HIS A 153 16.54 -2.83 11.73
N LEU A 154 17.48 -2.67 10.79
CA LEU A 154 17.30 -3.14 9.41
C LEU A 154 17.00 -4.62 9.32
N ASP A 155 17.66 -5.47 10.11
CA ASP A 155 17.48 -6.91 10.00
C ASP A 155 16.10 -7.34 10.51
N THR A 156 15.60 -6.70 11.57
CA THR A 156 14.21 -6.85 12.04
C THR A 156 13.22 -6.39 10.97
N LEU A 157 13.45 -5.24 10.34
CA LEU A 157 12.56 -4.70 9.31
C LEU A 157 12.55 -5.56 8.02
N LYS A 158 13.69 -6.16 7.64
CA LYS A 158 13.75 -7.12 6.53
C LYS A 158 12.96 -8.39 6.85
N ALA A 159 13.14 -8.95 8.05
CA ALA A 159 12.40 -10.13 8.49
C ALA A 159 10.89 -9.86 8.59
N ALA A 160 10.51 -8.64 8.97
CA ALA A 160 9.11 -8.20 9.03
C ALA A 160 8.48 -8.02 7.64
N PHE A 161 9.25 -7.87 6.56
CA PHE A 161 8.69 -7.54 5.25
C PHE A 161 7.65 -8.56 4.76
N GLU A 162 7.93 -9.85 4.84
CA GLU A 162 6.99 -10.89 4.39
C GLU A 162 5.68 -10.97 5.21
N PRO A 163 5.72 -11.08 6.55
CA PRO A 163 4.51 -11.22 7.36
C PRO A 163 3.68 -9.94 7.49
N THR A 164 4.18 -8.79 7.05
CA THR A 164 3.45 -7.51 7.17
C THR A 164 2.29 -7.39 6.19
N LEU A 165 1.27 -6.63 6.60
CA LEU A 165 0.14 -6.22 5.76
C LEU A 165 0.62 -5.36 4.58
N ASP A 166 -0.15 -5.29 3.50
CA ASP A 166 0.20 -4.50 2.30
C ASP A 166 0.48 -3.01 2.61
N ASP A 167 -0.29 -2.42 3.53
CA ASP A 167 -0.08 -1.04 4.01
C ASP A 167 1.29 -0.91 4.72
N GLY A 168 1.69 -1.94 5.47
CA GLY A 168 2.99 -2.04 6.14
C GLY A 168 4.14 -2.20 5.14
N LYS A 169 3.97 -3.05 4.13
CA LYS A 169 4.94 -3.24 3.03
C LYS A 169 5.21 -1.93 2.30
N ASP A 170 4.17 -1.14 2.04
CA ASP A 170 4.32 0.17 1.40
C ASP A 170 5.12 1.16 2.26
N GLY A 171 4.87 1.20 3.57
CA GLY A 171 5.69 1.96 4.53
C GLY A 171 7.14 1.50 4.58
N LEU A 172 7.38 0.19 4.59
CA LEU A 172 8.74 -0.38 4.57
C LEU A 172 9.49 0.01 3.29
N VAL A 173 8.86 -0.10 2.11
CA VAL A 173 9.49 0.30 0.85
C VAL A 173 9.87 1.78 0.85
N ARG A 174 9.00 2.66 1.36
CA ARG A 174 9.31 4.10 1.53
C ARG A 174 10.45 4.32 2.52
N THR A 175 10.48 3.58 3.62
CA THR A 175 11.55 3.64 4.63
C THR A 175 12.89 3.23 4.04
N PHE A 176 12.92 2.08 3.34
CA PHE A 176 14.12 1.57 2.66
C PHE A 176 14.61 2.52 1.57
N ALA A 177 13.72 3.13 0.78
CA ALA A 177 14.09 4.13 -0.20
C ALA A 177 14.72 5.39 0.44
N ASN A 178 14.17 5.87 1.56
CA ASN A 178 14.76 7.00 2.30
C ASN A 178 16.14 6.63 2.85
N LEU A 179 16.33 5.41 3.35
CA LEU A 179 17.64 4.92 3.80
C LEU A 179 18.66 4.83 2.65
N CYS A 180 18.25 4.31 1.49
CA CYS A 180 19.08 4.26 0.28
C CYS A 180 19.46 5.66 -0.24
N THR A 181 18.57 6.64 -0.04
CA THR A 181 18.83 8.05 -0.38
C THR A 181 19.80 8.69 0.60
N ALA A 182 19.68 8.36 1.89
CA ALA A 182 20.56 8.86 2.94
C ALA A 182 21.98 8.28 2.86
N SER A 183 22.13 7.00 2.49
CA SER A 183 23.46 6.40 2.29
C SER A 183 23.44 5.24 1.28
N VAL A 184 24.42 5.28 0.38
CA VAL A 184 24.66 4.24 -0.63
C VAL A 184 25.09 2.91 0.01
N ALA A 185 25.64 2.95 1.23
CA ALA A 185 26.07 1.74 1.94
C ALA A 185 24.92 0.76 2.22
N TYR A 186 23.70 1.26 2.39
CA TYR A 186 22.52 0.43 2.65
C TYR A 186 21.95 -0.20 1.37
N GLN A 187 22.28 0.32 0.19
CA GLN A 187 21.70 -0.13 -1.08
C GLN A 187 21.96 -1.62 -1.32
N LYS A 188 23.20 -2.09 -1.15
CA LYS A 188 23.54 -3.53 -1.33
C LYS A 188 22.76 -4.45 -0.38
N ARG A 189 22.47 -3.99 0.84
CA ARG A 189 21.77 -4.79 1.86
C ARG A 189 20.25 -4.79 1.66
N LEU A 190 19.71 -3.74 1.04
CA LEU A 190 18.28 -3.55 0.83
C LEU A 190 17.82 -3.98 -0.56
N GLU A 191 18.73 -4.09 -1.52
CA GLU A 191 18.45 -4.48 -2.89
C GLU A 191 17.64 -5.78 -3.01
N PRO A 192 17.94 -6.88 -2.29
CA PRO A 192 17.17 -8.12 -2.43
C PRO A 192 15.71 -7.94 -2.01
N VAL A 193 15.47 -7.20 -0.93
CA VAL A 193 14.13 -6.95 -0.39
C VAL A 193 13.35 -5.99 -1.28
N LEU A 194 13.98 -4.93 -1.78
CA LEU A 194 13.36 -4.00 -2.73
C LEU A 194 13.02 -4.69 -4.06
N THR A 195 13.88 -5.59 -4.51
CA THR A 195 13.63 -6.39 -5.71
C THR A 195 12.45 -7.34 -5.51
N LEU A 196 12.41 -8.05 -4.38
CA LEU A 196 11.27 -8.91 -4.01
C LEU A 196 9.97 -8.10 -3.94
N ALA A 197 10.01 -6.91 -3.36
CA ALA A 197 8.87 -5.99 -3.31
C ALA A 197 8.36 -5.64 -4.72
N LEU A 198 9.25 -5.23 -5.63
CA LEU A 198 8.88 -4.90 -7.01
C LEU A 198 8.35 -6.13 -7.79
N GLN A 199 8.87 -7.32 -7.51
CA GLN A 199 8.37 -8.57 -8.10
C GLN A 199 6.94 -8.90 -7.63
N GLY A 200 6.65 -8.74 -6.34
CA GLY A 200 5.35 -9.07 -5.75
C GLY A 200 4.26 -7.99 -5.93
N ALA A 201 4.60 -6.77 -6.34
CA ALA A 201 3.65 -5.65 -6.36
C ALA A 201 2.49 -5.85 -7.36
N ASN A 202 1.29 -5.35 -7.05
CA ASN A 202 0.23 -5.23 -8.06
C ASN A 202 0.53 -4.06 -9.03
N GLY A 203 -0.18 -3.92 -10.16
CA GLY A 203 0.13 -2.88 -11.15
C GLY A 203 0.11 -1.43 -10.63
N LYS A 204 -0.79 -1.11 -9.69
CA LYS A 204 -0.90 0.23 -9.08
C LYS A 204 0.24 0.48 -8.09
N THR A 205 0.51 -0.49 -7.24
CA THR A 205 1.60 -0.45 -6.25
C THR A 205 2.95 -0.46 -6.94
N LEU A 206 3.12 -1.19 -8.05
CA LEU A 206 4.35 -1.21 -8.85
C LEU A 206 4.65 0.17 -9.45
N LEU A 207 3.64 0.86 -10.01
CA LEU A 207 3.81 2.23 -10.48
C LEU A 207 4.32 3.13 -9.35
N ARG A 208 3.65 3.11 -8.20
CA ARG A 208 4.02 3.94 -7.05
C ARG A 208 5.41 3.60 -6.51
N TRP A 209 5.73 2.32 -6.34
CA TRP A 209 7.00 1.85 -5.81
C TRP A 209 8.15 2.12 -6.79
N SER A 210 7.93 1.99 -8.10
CA SER A 210 8.94 2.33 -9.11
C SER A 210 9.34 3.81 -9.04
N GLN A 211 8.38 4.72 -8.81
CA GLN A 211 8.64 6.16 -8.67
C GLN A 211 9.41 6.51 -7.38
N ILE A 212 9.36 5.66 -6.36
CA ILE A 212 10.03 5.88 -5.07
C ILE A 212 11.41 5.20 -5.04
N VAL A 213 11.47 3.94 -5.49
CA VAL A 213 12.66 3.09 -5.37
C VAL A 213 13.69 3.40 -6.45
N LEU A 214 13.27 3.62 -7.70
CA LEU A 214 14.22 3.81 -8.80
C LEU A 214 15.09 5.08 -8.62
N PRO A 215 14.55 6.24 -8.20
CA PRO A 215 15.39 7.41 -7.94
C PRO A 215 16.29 7.26 -6.70
N ALA A 216 15.90 6.40 -5.74
CA ALA A 216 16.64 6.19 -4.50
C ALA A 216 17.86 5.25 -4.67
N LEU A 217 17.84 4.39 -5.68
CA LEU A 217 18.94 3.47 -6.00
C LEU A 217 19.91 4.11 -7.00
N LYS A 218 21.21 3.83 -6.85
CA LYS A 218 22.25 4.32 -7.76
C LYS A 218 23.10 3.18 -8.29
N GLY A 219 23.60 3.31 -9.52
CA GLY A 219 24.53 2.35 -10.13
C GLY A 219 23.90 0.98 -10.43
N GLU A 220 24.59 -0.09 -10.05
CA GLU A 220 24.21 -1.46 -10.35
C GLU A 220 22.87 -1.91 -9.69
N PRO A 221 22.58 -1.60 -8.41
CA PRO A 221 21.26 -1.84 -7.81
C PRO A 221 20.10 -1.19 -8.58
N HIS A 222 20.33 0.00 -9.15
CA HIS A 222 19.32 0.69 -9.96
C HIS A 222 19.02 -0.09 -11.25
N ALA A 223 20.06 -0.54 -11.96
CA ALA A 223 19.91 -1.30 -13.19
C ALA A 223 19.14 -2.61 -12.96
N ARG A 224 19.42 -3.33 -11.87
CA ARG A 224 18.70 -4.56 -11.49
C ARG A 224 17.23 -4.29 -11.15
N ALA A 225 16.96 -3.29 -10.31
CA ALA A 225 15.58 -2.92 -9.97
C ALA A 225 14.78 -2.48 -11.22
N ARG A 226 15.42 -1.74 -12.13
CA ARG A 226 14.82 -1.32 -13.40
C ARG A 226 14.49 -2.51 -14.29
N ALA A 227 15.41 -3.46 -14.47
CA ALA A 227 15.18 -4.66 -15.27
C ALA A 227 13.98 -5.47 -14.75
N VAL A 228 13.80 -5.56 -13.43
CA VAL A 228 12.66 -6.23 -12.80
C VAL A 228 11.34 -5.51 -13.10
N VAL A 229 11.33 -4.18 -13.04
CA VAL A 229 10.14 -3.40 -13.41
C VAL A 229 9.81 -3.58 -14.90
N GLU A 230 10.82 -3.58 -15.76
CA GLU A 230 10.69 -3.77 -17.21
C GLU A 230 10.11 -5.15 -17.58
N ASP A 231 10.62 -6.25 -17.02
CA ASP A 231 10.07 -7.61 -17.23
C ASP A 231 8.59 -7.70 -16.82
N ARG A 232 8.19 -6.88 -15.84
CA ARG A 232 6.83 -6.86 -15.31
C ARG A 232 5.85 -5.98 -16.08
N LEU A 233 6.32 -5.04 -16.92
CA LEU A 233 5.45 -4.19 -17.74
C LEU A 233 4.50 -5.02 -18.60
N ASP A 234 4.95 -6.20 -19.01
CA ASP A 234 4.20 -7.15 -19.80
C ASP A 234 3.08 -7.86 -19.01
N ARG A 235 3.22 -8.02 -17.69
CA ARG A 235 2.29 -8.84 -16.87
C ARG A 235 1.22 -8.01 -16.16
N ILE A 236 1.24 -6.69 -16.29
CA ILE A 236 0.33 -5.77 -15.59
C ILE A 236 -0.70 -5.15 -16.54
N PRO A 237 -1.80 -4.58 -16.02
CA PRO A 237 -2.77 -3.86 -16.84
C PRO A 237 -2.12 -2.72 -17.64
N ARG A 238 -2.44 -2.65 -18.95
CA ARG A 238 -1.80 -1.73 -19.91
C ARG A 238 -1.80 -0.27 -19.46
N ARG A 239 -2.84 0.18 -18.76
CA ARG A 239 -2.90 1.55 -18.21
C ARG A 239 -1.67 1.88 -17.36
N TYR A 240 -1.35 1.02 -16.39
CA TYR A 240 -0.20 1.22 -15.51
C TYR A 240 1.12 0.97 -16.23
N ALA A 241 1.17 -0.01 -17.13
CA ALA A 241 2.36 -0.27 -17.94
C ALA A 241 2.77 0.97 -18.76
N VAL A 242 1.80 1.68 -19.36
CA VAL A 242 2.07 2.87 -20.17
C VAL A 242 2.64 3.99 -19.29
N GLU A 243 2.04 4.21 -18.12
CA GLU A 243 2.53 5.23 -17.18
C GLU A 243 3.95 4.92 -16.69
N ILE A 244 4.25 3.66 -16.34
CA ILE A 244 5.60 3.25 -15.93
C ILE A 244 6.58 3.39 -17.10
N ALA A 245 6.23 2.94 -18.30
CA ALA A 245 7.10 3.02 -19.46
C ALA A 245 7.41 4.48 -19.85
N ASN A 246 6.42 5.38 -19.77
CA ASN A 246 6.64 6.81 -19.95
C ASN A 246 7.61 7.37 -18.91
N ASN A 247 7.45 6.98 -17.63
CA ASN A 247 8.36 7.41 -16.56
C ASN A 247 9.79 6.88 -16.74
N LEU A 248 9.94 5.70 -17.36
CA LEU A 248 11.23 5.07 -17.64
C LEU A 248 11.86 5.52 -18.98
N GLY A 249 11.11 6.24 -19.82
CA GLY A 249 11.53 6.61 -21.17
C GLY A 249 11.57 5.44 -22.17
N ILE A 250 10.79 4.37 -21.94
CA ILE A 250 10.82 3.14 -22.72
C ILE A 250 9.57 3.05 -23.60
N ARG A 251 9.71 2.55 -24.83
CA ARG A 251 8.57 2.22 -25.68
C ARG A 251 8.01 0.86 -25.28
N LEU A 252 6.75 0.83 -24.84
CA LEU A 252 6.04 -0.44 -24.66
C LEU A 252 5.94 -1.17 -25.99
N ARG A 253 6.36 -2.43 -26.00
CA ARG A 253 6.05 -3.32 -27.11
C ARG A 253 4.54 -3.53 -27.16
N VAL A 254 3.94 -3.25 -28.32
CA VAL A 254 2.51 -3.41 -28.53
C VAL A 254 2.19 -4.90 -28.49
N ARG A 255 1.42 -5.34 -27.49
CA ARG A 255 0.77 -6.65 -27.55
C ARG A 255 -0.32 -6.60 -28.61
N TYR A 256 -0.11 -7.31 -29.71
CA TYR A 256 -1.23 -7.81 -30.50
C TYR A 256 -1.93 -8.87 -29.65
N ARG A 257 -3.16 -8.59 -29.22
CA ARG A 257 -4.05 -9.59 -28.64
C ARG A 257 -5.44 -9.37 -29.21
#